data_AF-A0A1V5HN36-F1
#
_entry.id   AF-A0A1V5HN36-F1
#
_cell.length_a   1.000
_cell.length_b   1.000
_cell.length_c   1.000
_cell.angle_alpha   90.00
_cell.angle_beta   90.00
_cell.angle_gamma   90.00
#
_symmetry.space_group_name_H-M   'P 1'
#
loop_
_entity.id
_entity.type
_entity.pdbx_description
1 polymer ?
#
loop_
_entity_poly.entity_id
_entity_poly.type
_entity_poly.pdbx_seq_one_letter_code
_entity_poly.pdbx_strand_id
1 'polypeptide(L)'
;MKKSLLKARLRAESRQFVPDLKAQVLSQIPSSQAQRKPRFRLNIKQAWSFSLAVVLIIITGIAYFGLRGINHQTFENSYISVDINPSIELEADGNDLVVSYRSMNIDAQLLLEEDGLNLNGKTIDEAIELIVDLAIEYGYLDVDNPEAAVLVTAINRDTTFEEELNLRLKTKMTALAVKKNLQGEVLLAQADEGMKAEAKAMKVSVGKMILINRARTQHPDLSVSVAAKLPVKELNEMAKNYNQTKITKFTNDYEQKLANLTSQKEAVLKQMQSKKATIIETIDEILIMIDNKEPIWTIKTAVDELLATYYPHVKPKNLITYSNYEVFLTNLRDFTEAQVERMGNLVETKYDSQVKAFRFQMQGRLGDELIDFEFVFDNDFKLEEFTDGELSIYNETEERILEIINQISTFISVIDMNPGKQHGRSDRVISKLMTQFEALMDSPLVTDAFKQSQVVTDFLEKYQQYLGK
;
A
#
# COMPACT_ATOMS: atom_id res chain seq x y z
N MET A 1 -100.92 -18.51 49.09
CA MET A 1 -100.27 -18.14 47.81
C MET A 1 -98.80 -18.58 47.85
N LYS A 2 -98.38 -19.59 47.08
CA LYS A 2 -97.08 -20.25 47.29
C LYS A 2 -95.94 -19.39 46.71
N LYS A 3 -95.08 -18.85 47.61
CA LYS A 3 -93.90 -17.97 47.41
C LYS A 3 -92.94 -18.35 46.26
N SER A 4 -92.98 -19.60 45.79
CA SER A 4 -92.15 -20.09 44.68
C SER A 4 -92.58 -19.54 43.32
N LEU A 5 -93.89 -19.34 43.08
CA LEU A 5 -94.42 -18.80 41.82
C LEU A 5 -94.10 -17.31 41.62
N LEU A 6 -94.03 -16.54 42.71
CA LEU A 6 -93.66 -15.12 42.66
C LEU A 6 -92.17 -14.91 42.34
N LYS A 7 -91.27 -15.73 42.93
CA LYS A 7 -89.84 -15.69 42.60
C LYS A 7 -89.54 -16.12 41.16
N ALA A 8 -90.31 -17.05 40.62
CA ALA A 8 -90.17 -17.48 39.23
C ALA A 8 -90.60 -16.38 38.24
N ARG A 9 -91.72 -15.68 38.51
CA ARG A 9 -92.14 -14.53 37.69
C ARG A 9 -91.19 -13.33 37.77
N LEU A 10 -90.71 -12.98 38.97
CA LEU A 10 -89.74 -11.89 39.15
C LEU A 10 -88.40 -12.13 38.44
N ARG A 11 -87.94 -13.40 38.33
CA ARG A 11 -86.74 -13.76 37.56
C ARG A 11 -86.97 -13.78 36.04
N ALA A 12 -88.20 -14.01 35.59
CA ALA A 12 -88.55 -13.98 34.17
C ALA A 12 -88.71 -12.53 33.67
N GLU A 13 -89.32 -11.65 34.47
CA GLU A 13 -89.51 -10.23 34.13
C GLU A 13 -88.23 -9.39 34.26
N SER A 14 -87.30 -9.74 35.16
CA SER A 14 -86.01 -9.03 35.29
C SER A 14 -85.06 -9.23 34.11
N ARG A 15 -85.33 -10.20 33.21
CA ARG A 15 -84.56 -10.43 31.98
C ARG A 15 -85.02 -9.55 30.82
N GLN A 16 -86.14 -8.86 30.95
CA GLN A 16 -86.78 -8.12 29.86
C GLN A 16 -86.65 -6.59 29.99
N PHE A 17 -86.02 -6.08 31.06
CA PHE A 17 -86.09 -4.65 31.42
C PHE A 17 -84.75 -3.88 31.45
N VAL A 18 -83.65 -4.46 30.97
CA VAL A 18 -82.42 -3.68 30.69
C VAL A 18 -81.85 -4.16 29.36
N PRO A 19 -82.02 -3.40 28.26
CA PRO A 19 -81.29 -3.70 27.03
C PRO A 19 -79.78 -3.58 27.30
N ASP A 20 -79.02 -4.59 26.88
CA ASP A 20 -77.55 -4.56 26.93
C ASP A 20 -77.02 -3.57 25.88
N LEU A 21 -77.05 -2.28 26.23
CA LEU A 21 -76.57 -1.17 25.41
C LEU A 21 -75.03 -1.14 25.30
N LYS A 22 -74.32 -2.07 25.95
CA LYS A 22 -72.87 -2.15 25.94
C LYS A 22 -72.33 -2.33 24.52
N ALA A 23 -72.98 -3.15 23.70
CA ALA A 23 -72.56 -3.38 22.32
C ALA A 23 -72.75 -2.13 21.44
N GLN A 24 -73.82 -1.36 21.67
CA GLN A 24 -74.14 -0.18 20.89
C GLN A 24 -73.22 1.01 21.23
N VAL A 25 -72.88 1.17 22.52
CA VAL A 25 -71.89 2.16 22.99
C VAL A 25 -70.48 1.82 22.50
N LEU A 26 -70.11 0.53 22.48
CA LEU A 26 -68.81 0.09 21.96
C LEU A 26 -68.68 0.27 20.44
N SER A 27 -69.78 0.32 19.69
CA SER A 27 -69.78 0.48 18.22
C SER A 27 -69.60 1.92 17.74
N GLN A 28 -69.71 2.93 18.62
CA GLN A 28 -69.58 4.35 18.28
C GLN A 28 -68.22 4.95 18.67
N ILE A 29 -67.28 4.14 19.18
CA ILE A 29 -65.91 4.58 19.46
C ILE A 29 -65.05 4.32 18.22
N PRO A 30 -64.46 5.33 17.57
CA PRO A 30 -63.49 5.12 16.50
C PRO A 30 -62.28 4.35 17.04
N SER A 31 -62.07 3.12 16.57
CA SER A 31 -60.89 2.33 16.91
C SER A 31 -59.71 2.78 16.05
N SER A 32 -58.82 3.57 16.64
CA SER A 32 -57.48 3.82 16.08
C SER A 32 -56.72 2.49 16.04
N GLN A 33 -56.40 2.01 14.84
CA GLN A 33 -55.56 0.82 14.67
C GLN A 33 -54.13 1.17 15.07
N ALA A 34 -53.76 0.86 16.31
CA ALA A 34 -52.36 0.82 16.74
C ALA A 34 -51.64 -0.31 15.98
N GLN A 35 -50.62 0.06 15.21
CA GLN A 35 -49.74 -0.86 14.50
C GLN A 35 -49.16 -1.91 15.47
N ARG A 36 -49.41 -3.20 15.17
CA ARG A 36 -48.83 -4.32 15.92
C ARG A 36 -47.33 -4.40 15.63
N LYS A 37 -46.48 -4.17 16.64
CA LYS A 37 -45.05 -4.55 16.58
C LYS A 37 -44.93 -6.08 16.47
N PRO A 38 -44.05 -6.62 15.61
CA PRO A 38 -43.84 -8.06 15.52
C PRO A 38 -43.23 -8.58 16.83
N ARG A 39 -43.87 -9.58 17.44
CA ARG A 39 -43.31 -10.33 18.57
C ARG A 39 -42.43 -11.45 18.02
N PHE A 40 -41.12 -11.29 18.11
CA PHE A 40 -40.19 -12.41 17.98
C PHE A 40 -40.43 -13.39 19.14
N ARG A 41 -40.92 -14.59 18.83
CA ARG A 41 -40.94 -15.71 19.78
C ARG A 41 -39.60 -16.43 19.68
N LEU A 42 -38.65 -16.06 20.55
CA LEU A 42 -37.41 -16.81 20.71
C LEU A 42 -37.71 -18.14 21.41
N ASN A 43 -37.32 -19.23 20.75
CA ASN A 43 -37.53 -20.59 21.23
C ASN A 43 -36.50 -20.88 22.33
N ILE A 44 -36.94 -20.98 23.59
CA ILE A 44 -36.05 -20.96 24.77
C ILE A 44 -35.06 -22.15 24.77
N LYS A 45 -35.35 -23.26 24.06
CA LYS A 45 -34.40 -24.38 23.91
C LYS A 45 -33.20 -24.08 22.98
N GLN A 46 -33.32 -23.12 22.07
CA GLN A 46 -32.21 -22.66 21.20
C GLN A 46 -31.38 -21.56 21.90
N ALA A 47 -31.97 -20.80 22.83
CA ALA A 47 -31.25 -19.79 23.60
C ALA A 47 -30.16 -20.38 24.52
N TRP A 48 -30.35 -21.61 25.00
CA TRP A 48 -29.36 -22.29 25.86
C TRP A 48 -28.18 -22.86 25.06
N SER A 49 -28.41 -23.27 23.81
CA SER A 49 -27.35 -23.72 22.90
C SER A 49 -26.53 -22.55 22.35
N PHE A 50 -27.17 -21.41 22.06
CA PHE A 50 -26.46 -20.17 21.72
C PHE A 50 -25.67 -19.60 22.90
N SER A 51 -26.19 -19.69 24.13
CA SER A 51 -25.47 -19.25 25.33
C SER A 51 -24.18 -20.06 25.55
N LEU A 52 -24.24 -21.39 25.36
CA LEU A 52 -23.05 -22.22 25.49
C LEU A 52 -22.03 -21.93 24.38
N ALA A 53 -22.45 -21.74 23.13
CA ALA A 53 -21.55 -21.40 22.03
C ALA A 53 -20.91 -20.00 22.19
N VAL A 54 -21.66 -19.01 22.67
CA VAL A 54 -21.12 -17.67 22.96
C VAL A 54 -20.16 -17.71 24.14
N VAL A 55 -20.47 -18.46 25.20
CA VAL A 55 -19.55 -18.66 26.32
C VAL A 55 -18.31 -19.41 25.88
N LEU A 56 -18.42 -20.41 25.01
CA LEU A 56 -17.27 -21.15 24.49
C LEU A 56 -16.42 -20.25 23.58
N ILE A 57 -17.02 -19.42 22.71
CA ILE A 57 -16.31 -18.41 21.90
C ILE A 57 -15.64 -17.36 22.79
N ILE A 58 -16.28 -16.93 23.86
CA ILE A 58 -15.70 -15.99 24.83
C ILE A 58 -14.57 -16.67 25.60
N ILE A 59 -14.70 -17.93 26.02
CA ILE A 59 -13.66 -18.68 26.72
C ILE A 59 -12.50 -19.00 25.79
N THR A 60 -12.73 -19.42 24.54
CA THR A 60 -11.65 -19.57 23.54
C THR A 60 -11.10 -18.23 23.12
N GLY A 61 -11.88 -17.15 23.13
CA GLY A 61 -11.41 -15.79 22.87
C GLY A 61 -10.52 -15.30 24.01
N ILE A 62 -10.93 -15.47 25.26
CA ILE A 62 -10.14 -15.16 26.46
C ILE A 62 -8.96 -16.13 26.59
N ALA A 63 -9.06 -17.38 26.15
CA ALA A 63 -7.91 -18.27 26.11
C ALA A 63 -6.96 -17.90 24.96
N TYR A 64 -7.46 -17.56 23.77
CA TYR A 64 -6.65 -17.22 22.61
C TYR A 64 -5.99 -15.84 22.75
N PHE A 65 -6.74 -14.83 23.20
CA PHE A 65 -6.23 -13.49 23.48
C PHE A 65 -5.60 -13.38 24.87
N GLY A 66 -6.10 -14.09 25.88
CA GLY A 66 -5.52 -14.10 27.23
C GLY A 66 -4.27 -14.96 27.33
N LEU A 67 -4.14 -16.10 26.65
CA LEU A 67 -2.84 -16.81 26.60
C LEU A 67 -1.80 -16.02 25.79
N ARG A 68 -2.22 -15.22 24.79
CA ARG A 68 -1.34 -14.27 24.10
C ARG A 68 -1.01 -13.03 24.94
N GLY A 69 -1.95 -12.55 25.76
CA GLY A 69 -1.75 -11.40 26.65
C GLY A 69 -1.10 -11.71 28.00
N ILE A 70 -1.07 -12.98 28.42
CA ILE A 70 -0.51 -13.44 29.71
C ILE A 70 0.88 -14.08 29.51
N ASN A 71 1.27 -14.39 28.28
CA ASN A 71 2.65 -14.74 27.92
C ASN A 71 3.45 -13.55 27.37
N HIS A 72 3.20 -12.34 27.87
CA HIS A 72 4.32 -11.42 28.03
C HIS A 72 5.19 -11.96 29.18
N GLN A 73 5.94 -13.03 28.89
CA GLN A 73 7.31 -13.05 29.40
C GLN A 73 7.85 -11.70 28.98
N THR A 74 8.13 -10.83 29.93
CA THR A 74 8.81 -9.56 29.69
C THR A 74 10.23 -9.89 29.23
N PHE A 75 10.37 -10.42 28.01
CA PHE A 75 11.54 -10.15 27.23
C PHE A 75 11.48 -8.65 26.99
N GLU A 76 12.44 -7.95 27.57
CA GLU A 76 12.53 -6.53 27.31
C GLU A 76 12.92 -6.36 25.85
N ASN A 77 12.10 -5.60 25.13
CA ASN A 77 12.29 -5.36 23.70
C ASN A 77 13.68 -4.80 23.44
N SER A 78 14.25 -5.19 22.31
CA SER A 78 15.48 -4.58 21.80
C SER A 78 15.12 -3.34 21.01
N TYR A 79 15.81 -2.24 21.28
CA TYR A 79 15.72 -1.01 20.50
C TYR A 79 16.90 -0.92 19.55
N ILE A 80 16.65 -0.76 18.26
CA ILE A 80 17.67 -0.72 17.22
C ILE A 80 17.57 0.63 16.53
N SER A 81 18.63 1.43 16.62
CA SER A 81 18.76 2.66 15.86
C SER A 81 19.60 2.38 14.61
N VAL A 82 19.05 2.68 13.44
CA VAL A 82 19.70 2.56 12.14
C VAL A 82 19.89 3.97 11.56
N ASP A 83 21.15 4.37 11.44
CA ASP A 83 21.57 5.71 11.04
C ASP A 83 22.39 5.60 9.74
N ILE A 84 21.70 5.79 8.61
CA ILE A 84 22.30 5.91 7.27
C ILE A 84 22.32 7.40 6.84
N ASN A 85 21.56 8.24 7.55
CA ASN A 85 20.99 9.50 7.05
C ASN A 85 20.07 9.19 5.86
N PRO A 86 18.97 8.46 6.11
CA PRO A 86 18.00 8.67 7.20
C PRO A 86 18.28 7.98 8.55
N SER A 87 17.59 8.42 9.62
CA SER A 87 17.63 7.82 10.97
C SER A 87 16.31 7.13 11.33
N ILE A 88 16.33 5.82 11.59
CA ILE A 88 15.15 4.98 11.88
C ILE A 88 15.34 4.27 13.22
N GLU A 89 14.28 4.15 14.01
CA GLU A 89 14.26 3.29 15.20
C GLU A 89 13.34 2.09 14.97
N LEU A 90 13.83 0.90 15.32
CA LEU A 90 13.08 -0.35 15.37
C LEU A 90 12.95 -0.80 16.83
N GLU A 91 11.82 -1.42 17.15
CA GLU A 91 11.59 -2.15 18.38
C GLU A 91 11.32 -3.61 18.02
N ALA A 92 12.07 -4.53 18.62
CA ALA A 92 11.95 -5.97 18.36
C ALA A 92 11.70 -6.76 19.65
N ASP A 93 10.90 -7.83 19.53
CA ASP A 93 10.60 -8.72 20.65
C ASP A 93 11.75 -9.70 20.96
N GLY A 94 11.57 -10.56 21.96
CA GLY A 94 12.54 -11.58 22.33
C GLY A 94 12.74 -12.69 21.28
N ASN A 95 11.90 -12.74 20.24
CA ASN A 95 12.03 -13.67 19.10
C ASN A 95 12.71 -13.01 17.90
N ASP A 96 13.32 -11.83 18.08
CA ASP A 96 14.01 -11.09 17.02
C ASP A 96 13.07 -10.50 15.96
N LEU A 97 11.77 -10.43 16.25
CA LEU A 97 10.75 -9.91 15.34
C LEU A 97 10.46 -8.44 15.63
N VAL A 98 10.49 -7.62 14.59
CA VAL A 98 10.11 -6.20 14.67
C VAL A 98 8.63 -6.09 15.05
N VAL A 99 8.35 -5.42 16.16
CA VAL A 99 7.00 -5.16 16.67
C VAL A 99 6.56 -3.72 16.44
N SER A 100 7.51 -2.79 16.29
CA SER A 100 7.24 -1.41 15.89
C SER A 100 8.46 -0.79 15.21
N TYR A 101 8.22 0.25 14.41
CA TYR A 101 9.27 1.08 13.84
C TYR A 101 8.80 2.52 13.72
N ARG A 102 9.73 3.48 13.79
CA ARG A 102 9.46 4.90 13.63
C ARG A 102 10.57 5.63 12.88
N SER A 103 10.17 6.63 12.10
CA SER A 103 11.09 7.63 11.56
C SER A 103 11.61 8.52 12.70
N MET A 104 12.92 8.75 12.74
CA MET A 104 13.53 9.68 13.71
C MET A 104 13.81 11.06 13.09
N ASN A 105 13.71 11.17 11.77
CA ASN A 105 13.82 12.42 11.03
C ASN A 105 12.93 12.38 9.76
N ILE A 106 12.87 13.50 9.02
CA ILE A 106 12.02 13.62 7.83
C ILE A 106 12.54 12.75 6.69
N ASP A 107 13.87 12.62 6.53
CA ASP A 107 14.45 11.69 5.56
C ASP A 107 13.97 10.26 5.79
N ALA A 108 13.92 9.82 7.06
CA ALA A 108 13.41 8.52 7.43
C ALA A 108 11.93 8.41 7.16
N GLN A 109 11.16 9.47 7.40
CA GLN A 109 9.74 9.47 7.07
C GLN A 109 9.57 9.26 5.57
N LEU A 110 10.23 10.06 4.74
CA LEU A 110 10.16 9.95 3.28
C LEU A 110 10.63 8.58 2.77
N LEU A 111 11.67 8.00 3.38
CA LEU A 111 12.13 6.64 3.05
C LEU A 111 11.07 5.58 3.40
N LEU A 112 10.35 5.77 4.50
CA LEU A 112 9.34 4.84 5.01
C LEU A 112 7.96 5.03 4.35
N GLU A 113 7.73 6.09 3.56
CA GLU A 113 6.54 6.28 2.72
C GLU A 113 6.51 5.32 1.52
N GLU A 114 7.47 4.41 1.36
CA GLU A 114 7.47 3.40 0.30
C GLU A 114 6.19 2.54 0.32
N ASP A 115 5.53 2.46 -0.84
CA ASP A 115 4.30 1.72 -0.97
C ASP A 115 4.50 0.23 -0.65
N GLY A 116 3.65 -0.31 0.23
CA GLY A 116 3.72 -1.70 0.65
C GLY A 116 4.84 -2.04 1.65
N LEU A 117 5.64 -1.05 2.09
CA LEU A 117 6.64 -1.29 3.12
C LEU A 117 5.99 -1.57 4.47
N ASN A 118 6.23 -2.77 4.99
CA ASN A 118 5.88 -3.12 6.35
C ASN A 118 7.04 -3.87 7.00
N LEU A 119 7.66 -3.28 8.02
CA LEU A 119 8.75 -3.91 8.75
C LEU A 119 8.24 -4.81 9.89
N ASN A 120 6.99 -4.64 10.34
CA ASN A 120 6.45 -5.42 11.45
C ASN A 120 6.33 -6.91 11.09
N GLY A 121 6.77 -7.77 12.02
CA GLY A 121 6.81 -9.22 11.86
C GLY A 121 8.02 -9.74 11.07
N LYS A 122 8.87 -8.85 10.53
CA LYS A 122 10.15 -9.24 9.95
C LYS A 122 11.20 -9.42 11.03
N THR A 123 12.23 -10.21 10.76
CA THR A 123 13.40 -10.25 11.64
C THR A 123 14.15 -8.91 11.61
N ILE A 124 14.92 -8.58 12.66
CA ILE A 124 15.75 -7.37 12.66
C ILE A 124 16.66 -7.33 11.42
N ASP A 125 17.26 -8.46 11.07
CA ASP A 125 18.18 -8.58 9.93
C ASP A 125 17.48 -8.27 8.59
N GLU A 126 16.27 -8.79 8.37
CA GLU A 126 15.47 -8.50 7.18
C GLU A 126 15.02 -7.04 7.13
N ALA A 127 14.61 -6.48 8.26
CA ALA A 127 14.19 -5.08 8.34
C ALA A 127 15.34 -4.13 7.99
N ILE A 128 16.54 -4.40 8.52
CA ILE A 128 17.73 -3.60 8.20
C ILE A 128 18.14 -3.77 6.74
N GLU A 129 18.12 -4.99 6.19
CA GLU A 129 18.43 -5.23 4.77
C GLU A 129 17.47 -4.44 3.86
N LEU A 130 16.17 -4.40 4.19
CA LEU A 130 15.19 -3.59 3.47
C LEU A 130 15.46 -2.08 3.61
N ILE A 131 15.78 -1.59 4.80
CA ILE A 131 16.10 -0.17 5.02
C ILE A 131 17.33 0.23 4.20
N VAL A 132 18.37 -0.60 4.16
CA VAL A 132 19.59 -0.36 3.37
C VAL A 132 19.28 -0.40 1.88
N ASP A 133 18.46 -1.35 1.44
CA ASP A 133 18.06 -1.46 0.03
C ASP A 133 17.28 -0.23 -0.44
N LEU A 134 16.33 0.23 0.37
CA LEU A 134 15.63 1.49 0.12
C LEU A 134 16.58 2.67 0.13
N ALA A 135 17.50 2.74 1.09
CA ALA A 135 18.47 3.83 1.16
C ALA A 135 19.37 3.89 -0.09
N ILE A 136 19.78 2.73 -0.63
CA ILE A 136 20.53 2.65 -1.89
C ILE A 136 19.64 3.08 -3.06
N GLU A 137 18.46 2.48 -3.18
CA GLU A 137 17.52 2.75 -4.26
C GLU A 137 17.17 4.25 -4.37
N TYR A 138 16.92 4.86 -3.22
CA TYR A 138 16.55 6.25 -3.12
C TYR A 138 17.75 7.20 -3.04
N GLY A 139 18.98 6.70 -3.12
CA GLY A 139 20.20 7.50 -3.17
C GLY A 139 20.51 8.27 -1.89
N TYR A 140 20.08 7.73 -0.74
CA TYR A 140 20.57 8.09 0.60
C TYR A 140 21.90 7.39 0.90
N LEU A 141 22.10 6.19 0.34
CA LEU A 141 23.33 5.43 0.43
C LEU A 141 23.92 5.23 -0.96
N ASP A 142 24.95 6.02 -1.28
CA ASP A 142 25.68 5.88 -2.55
C ASP A 142 26.71 4.75 -2.42
N VAL A 143 26.56 3.71 -3.24
CA VAL A 143 27.44 2.53 -3.22
C VAL A 143 28.87 2.84 -3.63
N ASP A 144 29.05 3.88 -4.45
CA ASP A 144 30.36 4.28 -4.97
C ASP A 144 31.04 5.34 -4.10
N ASN A 145 30.36 5.82 -3.05
CA ASN A 145 30.91 6.81 -2.14
C ASN A 145 31.73 6.14 -1.02
N PRO A 146 33.07 6.32 -0.96
CA PRO A 146 33.89 5.75 0.10
C PRO A 146 33.64 6.38 1.48
N GLU A 147 33.00 7.55 1.53
CA GLU A 147 32.62 8.23 2.78
C GLU A 147 31.23 7.80 3.30
N ALA A 148 30.52 6.94 2.56
CA ALA A 148 29.25 6.41 3.01
C ALA A 148 29.43 5.61 4.32
N ALA A 149 28.59 5.88 5.31
CA ALA A 149 28.63 5.19 6.59
C ALA A 149 27.24 4.75 7.03
N VAL A 150 27.13 3.49 7.45
CA VAL A 150 25.91 2.98 8.10
C VAL A 150 26.20 2.68 9.55
N LEU A 151 25.54 3.40 10.45
CA LEU A 151 25.68 3.23 11.88
C LEU A 151 24.47 2.48 12.44
N VAL A 152 24.70 1.31 13.01
CA VAL A 152 23.66 0.52 13.68
C VAL A 152 23.99 0.42 15.16
N THR A 153 22.99 0.58 16.02
CA THR A 153 23.15 0.44 17.48
C THR A 153 21.95 -0.30 18.05
N ALA A 154 22.18 -1.47 18.65
CA ALA A 154 21.17 -2.19 19.41
C ALA A 154 21.32 -1.93 20.91
N ILE A 155 20.20 -1.76 21.59
CA ILE A 155 20.12 -1.52 23.03
C ILE A 155 19.14 -2.52 23.63
N ASN A 156 19.61 -3.25 24.64
CA ASN A 156 18.79 -4.17 25.43
C ASN A 156 19.18 -4.06 26.91
N ARG A 157 18.25 -4.36 27.82
CA ARG A 157 18.57 -4.40 29.25
C ARG A 157 19.50 -5.55 29.60
N ASP A 158 19.37 -6.70 28.93
CA ASP A 158 20.35 -7.77 29.04
C ASP A 158 21.60 -7.36 28.25
N THR A 159 22.65 -6.97 28.98
CA THR A 159 23.91 -6.51 28.41
C THR A 159 24.63 -7.60 27.62
N THR A 160 24.47 -8.86 28.01
CA THR A 160 25.13 -9.98 27.30
C THR A 160 24.45 -10.18 25.95
N PHE A 161 23.12 -10.19 25.94
CA PHE A 161 22.33 -10.26 24.72
C PHE A 161 22.55 -9.02 23.83
N GLU A 162 22.65 -7.82 24.42
CA GLU A 162 22.98 -6.58 23.70
C GLU A 162 24.32 -6.69 22.95
N GLU A 163 25.36 -7.19 23.61
CA GLU A 163 26.68 -7.37 23.01
C GLU A 163 26.66 -8.40 21.86
N GLU A 164 25.99 -9.54 22.08
CA GLU A 164 25.79 -10.57 21.05
C GLU A 164 25.02 -10.04 19.84
N LEU A 165 23.92 -9.31 20.10
CA LEU A 165 23.09 -8.71 19.06
C LEU A 165 23.86 -7.68 18.24
N ASN A 166 24.59 -6.76 18.89
CA ASN A 166 25.42 -5.79 18.19
C ASN A 166 26.49 -6.48 17.31
N LEU A 167 27.17 -7.52 17.82
CA LEU A 167 28.16 -8.27 17.05
C LEU A 167 27.53 -8.99 15.83
N ARG A 168 26.35 -9.57 16.01
CA ARG A 168 25.58 -10.20 14.93
C ARG A 168 25.22 -9.19 13.86
N LEU A 169 24.66 -8.04 14.25
CA LEU A 169 24.31 -6.94 13.34
C LEU A 169 25.53 -6.43 12.57
N LYS A 170 26.69 -6.29 13.22
CA LYS A 170 27.95 -5.92 12.54
C LYS A 170 28.28 -6.89 11.42
N THR A 171 28.24 -8.17 11.73
CA THR A 171 28.63 -9.25 10.81
C THR A 171 27.68 -9.27 9.61
N LYS A 172 26.37 -9.20 9.87
CA LYS A 172 25.32 -9.15 8.85
C LYS A 172 25.48 -7.93 7.96
N MET A 173 25.67 -6.74 8.54
CA MET A 173 25.83 -5.49 7.80
C MET A 173 27.13 -5.46 6.98
N THR A 174 28.23 -5.99 7.50
CA THR A 174 29.48 -6.12 6.75
C THR A 174 29.29 -7.05 5.55
N ALA A 175 28.60 -8.17 5.73
CA ALA A 175 28.26 -9.07 4.63
C ALA A 175 27.33 -8.41 3.60
N LEU A 176 26.37 -7.61 4.06
CA LEU A 176 25.47 -6.85 3.20
C LEU A 176 26.24 -5.80 2.37
N ALA A 177 27.17 -5.08 2.99
CA ALA A 177 28.03 -4.12 2.32
C ALA A 177 28.84 -4.75 1.19
N VAL A 178 29.44 -5.92 1.45
CA VAL A 178 30.13 -6.70 0.42
C VAL A 178 29.17 -7.15 -0.68
N LYS A 179 28.00 -7.71 -0.33
CA LYS A 179 26.98 -8.16 -1.29
C LYS A 179 26.50 -7.04 -2.20
N LYS A 180 26.42 -5.82 -1.69
CA LYS A 180 25.91 -4.62 -2.39
C LYS A 180 27.04 -3.79 -3.02
N ASN A 181 28.29 -4.24 -2.93
CA ASN A 181 29.48 -3.50 -3.37
C ASN A 181 29.56 -2.07 -2.80
N LEU A 182 29.15 -1.89 -1.54
CA LEU A 182 29.32 -0.61 -0.83
C LEU A 182 30.83 -0.36 -0.64
N GLN A 183 31.34 0.72 -1.22
CA GLN A 183 32.72 1.17 -0.98
C GLN A 183 32.89 1.81 0.40
N GLY A 184 31.80 2.31 0.98
CA GLY A 184 31.77 2.87 2.33
C GLY A 184 31.88 1.85 3.46
N GLU A 185 31.90 2.32 4.71
CA GLU A 185 32.08 1.48 5.89
C GLU A 185 30.80 1.28 6.69
N VAL A 186 30.61 0.07 7.22
CA VAL A 186 29.59 -0.18 8.25
C VAL A 186 30.23 0.03 9.62
N LEU A 187 29.69 0.99 10.36
CA LEU A 187 30.16 1.34 11.68
C LEU A 187 29.21 0.79 12.75
N LEU A 188 29.79 0.17 13.77
CA LEU A 188 29.11 -0.02 15.05
C LEU A 188 29.44 1.16 15.94
N ALA A 189 28.48 1.58 16.75
CA ALA A 189 28.79 2.54 17.78
C ALA A 189 29.79 1.92 18.77
N GLN A 190 30.95 2.55 18.91
CA GLN A 190 31.98 2.08 19.83
C GLN A 190 31.99 2.92 21.10
N ALA A 191 32.18 2.24 22.23
CA ALA A 191 32.44 2.88 23.52
C ALA A 191 33.92 2.75 23.86
N ASP A 192 34.55 3.86 24.21
CA ASP A 192 35.89 3.85 24.79
C ASP A 192 35.86 3.27 26.23
N GLU A 193 37.04 3.01 26.78
CA GLU A 193 37.17 2.46 28.15
C GLU A 193 36.57 3.40 29.22
N GLY A 194 36.56 4.71 28.97
CA GLY A 194 35.92 5.69 29.85
C GLY A 194 34.39 5.53 29.87
N MET A 195 33.77 5.41 28.70
CA MET A 195 32.34 5.16 28.55
C MET A 195 31.92 3.82 29.14
N LYS A 196 32.73 2.77 28.98
CA LYS A 196 32.46 1.46 29.63
C LYS A 196 32.51 1.57 31.16
N ALA A 197 33.49 2.30 31.70
CA ALA A 197 33.58 2.55 33.13
C ALA A 197 32.38 3.36 33.65
N GLU A 198 31.95 4.38 32.90
CA GLU A 198 30.78 5.21 33.23
C GLU A 198 29.47 4.40 33.15
N ALA A 199 29.30 3.55 32.12
CA ALA A 199 28.16 2.64 31.99
C ALA A 199 28.03 1.72 33.22
N LYS A 200 29.16 1.14 33.65
CA LYS A 200 29.24 0.32 34.85
C LYS A 200 28.91 1.11 36.13
N ALA A 201 29.44 2.33 36.27
CA ALA A 201 29.16 3.19 37.41
C ALA A 201 27.67 3.56 37.50
N MET A 202 27.04 3.80 36.35
CA MET A 202 25.64 4.17 36.21
C MET A 202 24.67 2.98 36.17
N LYS A 203 25.19 1.75 36.16
CA LYS A 203 24.42 0.49 36.06
C LYS A 203 23.51 0.46 34.83
N VAL A 204 24.02 0.90 33.70
CA VAL A 204 23.35 0.83 32.39
C VAL A 204 24.18 0.03 31.40
N SER A 205 23.57 -0.42 30.31
CA SER A 205 24.29 -1.08 29.21
C SER A 205 25.22 -0.11 28.49
N VAL A 206 26.21 -0.65 27.77
CA VAL A 206 27.16 0.15 27.01
C VAL A 206 26.44 0.87 25.86
N GLY A 207 25.53 0.20 25.17
CA GLY A 207 24.69 0.81 24.13
C GLY A 207 23.83 1.96 24.67
N LYS A 208 23.24 1.80 25.86
CA LYS A 208 22.51 2.89 26.51
C LYS A 208 23.43 4.06 26.88
N MET A 209 24.67 3.81 27.30
CA MET A 209 25.63 4.89 27.61
C MET A 209 26.07 5.66 26.36
N ILE A 210 26.31 4.95 25.24
CA ILE A 210 26.56 5.58 23.93
C ILE A 210 25.40 6.52 23.59
N LEU A 211 24.17 6.05 23.77
CA LEU A 211 22.99 6.85 23.49
C LEU A 211 22.86 8.07 24.42
N ILE A 212 23.12 7.90 25.72
CA ILE A 212 23.17 9.01 26.69
C ILE A 212 24.15 10.09 26.23
N ASN A 213 25.35 9.70 25.78
CA ASN A 213 26.34 10.66 25.31
C ASN A 213 25.92 11.38 24.02
N ARG A 214 25.23 10.69 23.11
CA ARG A 214 24.60 11.33 21.94
C ARG A 214 23.52 12.34 22.35
N ALA A 215 22.63 11.97 23.27
CA ALA A 215 21.61 12.87 23.81
C ALA A 215 22.21 14.12 24.46
N ARG A 216 23.29 13.96 25.23
CA ARG A 216 24.01 15.08 25.86
C ARG A 216 24.70 16.00 24.88
N THR A 217 25.09 15.50 23.71
CA THR A 217 25.67 16.32 22.65
C THR A 217 24.64 17.33 22.13
N GLN A 218 23.36 16.93 22.06
CA GLN A 218 22.25 17.81 21.66
C GLN A 218 21.68 18.63 22.84
N HIS A 219 21.77 18.09 24.06
CA HIS A 219 21.26 18.70 25.28
C HIS A 219 22.38 18.80 26.34
N PRO A 220 23.25 19.82 26.27
CA PRO A 220 24.43 19.92 27.14
C PRO A 220 24.13 19.94 28.65
N ASP A 221 22.93 20.40 29.04
CA ASP A 221 22.48 20.48 30.43
C ASP A 221 22.00 19.13 30.99
N LEU A 222 21.87 18.09 30.15
CA LEU A 222 21.43 16.77 30.57
C LEU A 222 22.56 16.07 31.35
N SER A 223 22.36 15.91 32.66
CA SER A 223 23.29 15.13 33.48
C SER A 223 23.16 13.63 33.20
N VAL A 224 24.28 12.91 33.26
CA VAL A 224 24.33 11.45 33.05
C VAL A 224 23.44 10.69 34.04
N SER A 225 23.35 11.17 35.29
CA SER A 225 22.53 10.55 36.33
C SER A 225 21.03 10.68 36.11
N VAL A 226 20.59 11.77 35.47
CA VAL A 226 19.21 11.95 35.02
C VAL A 226 18.98 11.09 33.78
N ALA A 227 19.86 11.19 32.77
CA ALA A 227 19.75 10.45 31.51
C ALA A 227 19.68 8.93 31.70
N ALA A 228 20.46 8.37 32.63
CA ALA A 228 20.47 6.93 32.92
C ALA A 228 19.08 6.39 33.34
N LYS A 229 18.23 7.24 33.94
CA LYS A 229 16.88 6.89 34.38
C LYS A 229 15.82 7.04 33.29
N LEU A 230 16.14 7.72 32.20
CA LEU A 230 15.20 7.91 31.10
C LEU A 230 15.01 6.60 30.31
N PRO A 231 13.84 6.38 29.71
CA PRO A 231 13.61 5.31 28.74
C PRO A 231 14.54 5.46 27.52
N VAL A 232 14.90 4.34 26.89
CA VAL A 232 15.72 4.34 25.65
C VAL A 232 15.06 5.18 24.56
N LYS A 233 13.74 5.05 24.41
CA LYS A 233 12.93 5.82 23.47
C LYS A 233 13.12 7.34 23.61
N GLU A 234 13.08 7.85 24.84
CA GLU A 234 13.24 9.28 25.14
C GLU A 234 14.68 9.74 24.89
N LEU A 235 15.67 8.91 25.23
CA LEU A 235 17.07 9.19 24.92
C LEU A 235 17.34 9.24 23.41
N ASN A 236 16.70 8.36 22.62
CA ASN A 236 16.77 8.38 21.15
C ASN A 236 16.14 9.66 20.58
N GLU A 237 15.01 10.09 21.13
CA GLU A 237 14.37 11.36 20.73
C GLU A 237 15.29 12.56 20.97
N MET A 238 15.89 12.62 22.17
CA MET A 238 16.86 13.66 22.54
C MET A 238 18.13 13.61 21.67
N ALA A 239 18.67 12.42 21.39
CA ALA A 239 19.87 12.23 20.58
C ALA A 239 19.70 12.68 19.12
N LYS A 240 18.46 12.75 18.62
CA LYS A 240 18.14 13.06 17.22
C LYS A 240 17.43 14.40 17.03
N ASN A 241 17.25 15.19 18.08
CA ASN A 241 16.38 16.39 18.06
C ASN A 241 15.00 16.08 17.47
N TYR A 242 14.43 14.95 17.90
CA TYR A 242 13.20 14.43 17.35
C TYR A 242 12.07 15.45 17.45
N ASN A 243 11.38 15.67 16.32
CA ASN A 243 10.28 16.62 16.23
C ASN A 243 9.09 15.97 15.55
N GLN A 244 8.25 15.31 16.36
CA GLN A 244 7.02 14.65 15.91
C GLN A 244 6.13 15.61 15.11
N THR A 245 5.96 16.86 15.55
CA THR A 245 5.11 17.84 14.88
C THR A 245 5.61 18.15 13.48
N LYS A 246 6.94 18.29 13.30
CA LYS A 246 7.56 18.53 11.99
C LYS A 246 7.38 17.33 11.06
N ILE A 247 7.59 16.11 11.58
CA ILE A 247 7.40 14.87 10.83
C ILE A 247 5.93 14.69 10.41
N THR A 248 4.98 14.83 11.35
CA THR A 248 3.55 14.71 11.04
C THR A 248 3.07 15.75 10.06
N LYS A 249 3.54 17.00 10.17
CA LYS A 249 3.22 18.03 9.17
C LYS A 249 3.74 17.64 7.79
N PHE A 250 4.99 17.20 7.70
CA PHE A 250 5.57 16.71 6.44
C PHE A 250 4.76 15.55 5.85
N THR A 251 4.41 14.54 6.65
CA THR A 251 3.60 13.40 6.20
C THR A 251 2.27 13.87 5.63
N ASN A 252 1.53 14.73 6.34
CA ASN A 252 0.25 15.24 5.86
C ASN A 252 0.39 16.03 4.55
N ASP A 253 1.39 16.90 4.44
CA ASP A 253 1.64 17.71 3.25
C ASP A 253 2.04 16.81 2.05
N TYR A 254 2.84 15.77 2.31
CA TYR A 254 3.27 14.77 1.33
C TYR A 254 2.11 13.91 0.83
N GLU A 255 1.33 13.33 1.74
CA GLU A 255 0.14 12.55 1.41
C GLU A 255 -0.89 13.38 0.65
N GLN A 256 -1.13 14.62 1.08
CA GLN A 256 -2.04 15.53 0.38
C GLN A 256 -1.56 15.83 -1.04
N LYS A 257 -0.23 15.96 -1.23
CA LYS A 257 0.36 16.20 -2.54
C LYS A 257 0.19 15.00 -3.48
N LEU A 258 0.29 13.78 -2.96
CA LEU A 258 0.07 12.55 -3.73
C LEU A 258 -1.40 12.23 -3.97
N ALA A 259 -2.31 12.63 -3.06
CA ALA A 259 -3.72 12.24 -3.11
C ALA A 259 -4.41 12.58 -4.43
N ASN A 260 -4.08 13.73 -5.04
CA ASN A 260 -4.64 14.09 -6.34
C ASN A 260 -4.15 13.17 -7.46
N LEU A 261 -2.84 12.89 -7.50
CA LEU A 261 -2.27 11.97 -8.50
C LEU A 261 -2.86 10.57 -8.35
N THR A 262 -2.97 10.07 -7.12
CA THR A 262 -3.57 8.76 -6.81
C THR A 262 -5.03 8.70 -7.27
N SER A 263 -5.83 9.73 -6.97
CA SER A 263 -7.24 9.78 -7.38
C SER A 263 -7.40 9.76 -8.91
N GLN A 264 -6.52 10.42 -9.64
CA GLN A 264 -6.54 10.43 -11.11
C GLN A 264 -6.12 9.09 -11.69
N LYS A 265 -5.07 8.47 -11.15
CA LYS A 265 -4.65 7.10 -11.49
C LYS A 265 -5.82 6.12 -11.33
N GLU A 266 -6.46 6.12 -10.16
CA GLU A 266 -7.59 5.23 -9.86
C GLU A 266 -8.79 5.47 -10.79
N ALA A 267 -9.08 6.73 -11.12
CA ALA A 267 -10.15 7.07 -12.07
C ALA A 267 -9.88 6.47 -13.46
N VAL A 268 -8.63 6.56 -13.94
CA VAL A 268 -8.21 6.03 -15.24
C VAL A 268 -8.28 4.49 -15.24
N LEU A 269 -7.72 3.84 -14.22
CA LEU A 269 -7.79 2.37 -14.08
C LEU A 269 -9.24 1.89 -14.03
N LYS A 270 -10.11 2.58 -13.28
CA LYS A 270 -11.53 2.26 -13.21
C LYS A 270 -12.22 2.42 -14.56
N GLN A 271 -11.93 3.50 -15.29
CA GLN A 271 -12.47 3.71 -16.63
C GLN A 271 -12.02 2.61 -17.60
N MET A 272 -10.76 2.20 -17.55
CA MET A 272 -10.24 1.08 -18.35
C MET A 272 -10.95 -0.23 -18.02
N GLN A 273 -11.12 -0.56 -16.74
CA GLN A 273 -11.84 -1.77 -16.32
C GLN A 273 -13.32 -1.74 -16.72
N SER A 274 -13.99 -0.59 -16.63
CA SER A 274 -15.36 -0.44 -17.11
C SER A 274 -15.46 -0.61 -18.63
N LYS A 275 -14.55 -0.01 -19.40
CA LYS A 275 -14.49 -0.19 -20.87
C LYS A 275 -14.25 -1.65 -21.23
N LYS A 276 -13.31 -2.33 -20.54
CA LYS A 276 -13.04 -3.76 -20.68
C LYS A 276 -14.30 -4.59 -20.49
N ALA A 277 -15.02 -4.35 -19.39
CA ALA A 277 -16.23 -5.10 -19.06
C ALA A 277 -17.30 -4.96 -20.15
N THR A 278 -17.54 -3.73 -20.65
CA THR A 278 -18.48 -3.49 -21.74
C THR A 278 -18.09 -4.21 -23.03
N ILE A 279 -16.80 -4.20 -23.39
CA ILE A 279 -16.32 -4.90 -24.60
C ILE A 279 -16.51 -6.41 -24.46
N ILE A 280 -16.12 -6.99 -23.31
CA ILE A 280 -16.25 -8.43 -23.06
C ILE A 280 -17.72 -8.83 -23.06
N GLU A 281 -18.60 -8.08 -22.39
CA GLU A 281 -20.04 -8.34 -22.39
C GLU A 281 -20.60 -8.32 -23.82
N THR A 282 -20.19 -7.34 -24.64
CA THR A 282 -20.60 -7.26 -26.06
C THR A 282 -20.10 -8.47 -26.85
N ILE A 283 -18.86 -8.92 -26.62
CA ILE A 283 -18.31 -10.12 -27.26
C ILE A 283 -19.11 -11.36 -26.85
N ASP A 284 -19.39 -11.52 -25.55
CA ASP A 284 -20.14 -12.66 -25.00
C ASP A 284 -21.57 -12.71 -25.56
N GLU A 285 -22.23 -11.56 -25.73
CA GLU A 285 -23.53 -11.46 -26.40
C GLU A 285 -23.48 -11.97 -27.85
N ILE A 286 -22.44 -11.61 -28.61
CA ILE A 286 -22.27 -12.09 -30.00
C ILE A 286 -21.96 -13.59 -30.03
N LEU A 287 -21.18 -14.10 -29.08
CA LEU A 287 -20.93 -15.54 -28.93
C LEU A 287 -22.22 -16.31 -28.66
N ILE A 288 -23.14 -15.77 -27.86
CA ILE A 288 -24.48 -16.35 -27.65
C ILE A 288 -25.30 -16.35 -28.95
N MET A 289 -25.21 -15.31 -29.79
CA MET A 289 -25.87 -15.31 -31.11
C MET A 289 -25.33 -16.45 -32.01
N ILE A 290 -24.03 -16.73 -31.94
CA ILE A 290 -23.37 -17.83 -32.65
C ILE A 290 -23.90 -19.18 -32.16
N ASP A 291 -23.96 -19.39 -30.84
CA ASP A 291 -24.48 -20.62 -30.23
C ASP A 291 -25.95 -20.89 -30.60
N ASN A 292 -26.75 -19.83 -30.64
CA ASN A 292 -28.16 -19.88 -31.07
C ASN A 292 -28.33 -20.04 -32.59
N LYS A 293 -27.23 -20.04 -33.36
CA LYS A 293 -27.22 -20.12 -34.82
C LYS A 293 -28.06 -19.03 -35.49
N GLU A 294 -27.94 -17.80 -34.99
CA GLU A 294 -28.53 -16.65 -35.66
C GLU A 294 -27.99 -16.48 -37.08
N PRO A 295 -28.71 -15.79 -37.99
CA PRO A 295 -28.23 -15.58 -39.35
C PRO A 295 -26.85 -14.92 -39.37
N ILE A 296 -25.94 -15.43 -40.21
CA ILE A 296 -24.55 -14.95 -40.31
C ILE A 296 -24.48 -13.44 -40.60
N TRP A 297 -25.43 -12.90 -41.36
CA TRP A 297 -25.47 -11.46 -41.64
C TRP A 297 -25.74 -10.62 -40.38
N THR A 298 -26.53 -11.13 -39.43
CA THR A 298 -26.80 -10.47 -38.15
C THR A 298 -25.54 -10.44 -37.28
N ILE A 299 -24.86 -11.59 -37.18
CA ILE A 299 -23.57 -11.71 -36.45
C ILE A 299 -22.53 -10.78 -37.06
N LYS A 300 -22.43 -10.76 -38.40
CA LYS A 300 -21.51 -9.87 -39.10
C LYS A 300 -21.76 -8.40 -38.73
N THR A 301 -23.02 -7.95 -38.74
CA THR A 301 -23.36 -6.57 -38.36
C THR A 301 -22.94 -6.26 -36.93
N ALA A 302 -23.22 -7.14 -35.98
CA ALA A 302 -22.84 -6.95 -34.58
C ALA A 302 -21.31 -6.88 -34.40
N VAL A 303 -20.56 -7.74 -35.11
CA VAL A 303 -19.09 -7.71 -35.10
C VAL A 303 -18.55 -6.43 -35.74
N ASP A 304 -19.11 -5.99 -36.86
CA ASP A 304 -18.69 -4.74 -37.51
C ASP A 304 -18.94 -3.53 -36.60
N GLU A 305 -20.07 -3.50 -35.86
CA GLU A 305 -20.38 -2.45 -34.88
C GLU A 305 -19.42 -2.46 -33.68
N LEU A 306 -19.12 -3.65 -33.13
CA LEU A 306 -18.13 -3.83 -32.07
C LEU A 306 -16.76 -3.29 -32.51
N LEU A 307 -16.29 -3.69 -33.69
CA LEU A 307 -15.00 -3.26 -34.22
C LEU A 307 -14.99 -1.77 -34.54
N ALA A 308 -16.03 -1.22 -35.17
CA ALA A 308 -16.10 0.21 -35.44
C ALA A 308 -16.05 1.06 -34.16
N THR A 309 -16.61 0.55 -33.06
CA THR A 309 -16.67 1.26 -31.77
C THR A 309 -15.36 1.18 -30.99
N TYR A 310 -14.74 0.00 -30.93
CA TYR A 310 -13.63 -0.25 -30.01
C TYR A 310 -12.29 -0.56 -30.70
N TYR A 311 -12.32 -1.02 -31.96
CA TYR A 311 -11.16 -1.47 -32.72
C TYR A 311 -11.19 -0.99 -34.18
N PRO A 312 -11.31 0.32 -34.45
CA PRO A 312 -11.62 0.84 -35.79
C PRO A 312 -10.56 0.51 -36.87
N HIS A 313 -9.35 0.16 -36.44
CA HIS A 313 -8.24 -0.24 -37.33
C HIS A 313 -8.24 -1.74 -37.67
N VAL A 314 -8.99 -2.55 -36.94
CA VAL A 314 -9.05 -4.00 -37.12
C VAL A 314 -9.97 -4.35 -38.28
N LYS A 315 -9.41 -5.01 -39.30
CA LYS A 315 -10.14 -5.48 -40.48
C LYS A 315 -10.00 -7.00 -40.58
N PRO A 316 -10.91 -7.77 -39.98
CA PRO A 316 -10.79 -9.21 -39.97
C PRO A 316 -10.96 -9.78 -41.38
N LYS A 317 -10.14 -10.78 -41.71
CA LYS A 317 -10.19 -11.48 -43.00
C LYS A 317 -10.92 -12.81 -42.81
N ASN A 318 -11.71 -13.23 -43.81
CA ASN A 318 -12.30 -14.57 -43.90
C ASN A 318 -13.29 -14.97 -42.79
N LEU A 319 -14.07 -14.02 -42.25
CA LEU A 319 -15.17 -14.33 -41.34
C LEU A 319 -16.43 -14.77 -42.11
N ILE A 320 -16.48 -16.05 -42.49
CA ILE A 320 -17.55 -16.61 -43.34
C ILE A 320 -18.44 -17.59 -42.56
N THR A 321 -17.86 -18.38 -41.65
CA THR A 321 -18.57 -19.42 -40.90
C THR A 321 -18.68 -19.07 -39.41
N TYR A 322 -19.64 -19.67 -38.71
CA TYR A 322 -19.78 -19.56 -37.25
C TYR A 322 -18.46 -19.79 -36.52
N SER A 323 -17.74 -20.86 -36.88
CA SER A 323 -16.44 -21.19 -36.27
C SER A 323 -15.38 -20.11 -36.53
N ASN A 324 -15.39 -19.44 -37.70
CA ASN A 324 -14.46 -18.33 -37.92
C ASN A 324 -14.77 -17.13 -37.03
N TYR A 325 -16.06 -16.81 -36.84
CA TYR A 325 -16.48 -15.73 -35.94
C TYR A 325 -16.16 -16.05 -34.48
N GLU A 326 -16.46 -17.27 -34.03
CA GLU A 326 -16.19 -17.74 -32.67
C GLU A 326 -14.70 -17.60 -32.33
N VAL A 327 -13.82 -18.18 -33.16
CA VAL A 327 -12.35 -18.09 -32.96
C VAL A 327 -11.88 -16.63 -32.95
N PHE A 328 -12.40 -15.80 -33.86
CA PHE A 328 -12.04 -14.38 -33.90
C PHE A 328 -12.45 -13.65 -32.63
N LEU A 329 -13.68 -13.86 -32.16
CA LEU A 329 -14.22 -13.22 -30.96
C LEU A 329 -13.52 -13.69 -29.69
N THR A 330 -13.20 -14.98 -29.57
CA THR A 330 -12.39 -15.50 -28.46
C THR A 330 -11.00 -14.85 -28.45
N ASN A 331 -10.33 -14.78 -29.59
CA ASN A 331 -9.01 -14.13 -29.66
C ASN A 331 -9.11 -12.62 -29.36
N LEU A 332 -10.16 -11.95 -29.82
CA LEU A 332 -10.39 -10.53 -29.52
C LEU A 332 -10.67 -10.30 -28.04
N ARG A 333 -11.39 -11.23 -27.40
CA ARG A 333 -11.66 -11.22 -25.95
C ARG A 333 -10.36 -11.33 -25.16
N ASP A 334 -9.55 -12.34 -25.45
CA ASP A 334 -8.26 -12.58 -24.77
C ASP A 334 -7.30 -11.41 -24.99
N PHE A 335 -7.24 -10.88 -26.23
CA PHE A 335 -6.50 -9.68 -26.55
C PHE A 335 -6.95 -8.48 -25.71
N THR A 336 -8.27 -8.28 -25.56
CA THR A 336 -8.83 -7.16 -24.77
C THR A 336 -8.42 -7.25 -23.31
N GLU A 337 -8.46 -8.46 -22.74
CA GLU A 337 -8.03 -8.71 -21.36
C GLU A 337 -6.53 -8.38 -21.19
N ALA A 338 -5.68 -8.95 -22.05
CA ALA A 338 -4.24 -8.72 -22.01
C ALA A 338 -3.86 -7.24 -22.24
N GLN A 339 -4.52 -6.56 -23.18
CA GLN A 339 -4.27 -5.14 -23.44
C GLN A 339 -4.59 -4.27 -22.23
N VAL A 340 -5.74 -4.49 -21.58
CA VAL A 340 -6.14 -3.67 -20.43
C VAL A 340 -5.25 -3.93 -19.22
N GLU A 341 -4.81 -5.17 -19.01
CA GLU A 341 -3.83 -5.50 -17.98
C GLU A 341 -2.49 -4.77 -18.22
N ARG A 342 -1.94 -4.88 -19.43
CA ARG A 342 -0.70 -4.18 -19.82
C ARG A 342 -0.83 -2.66 -19.67
N MET A 343 -1.91 -2.07 -20.15
CA MET A 343 -2.15 -0.63 -20.00
C MET A 343 -2.29 -0.25 -18.52
N GLY A 344 -2.93 -1.08 -17.70
CA GLY A 344 -2.96 -0.91 -16.25
C GLY A 344 -1.56 -0.86 -15.63
N ASN A 345 -0.69 -1.80 -16.02
CA ASN A 345 0.69 -1.84 -15.56
C ASN A 345 1.50 -0.61 -16.00
N LEU A 346 1.27 -0.08 -17.20
CA LEU A 346 1.90 1.17 -17.65
C LEU A 346 1.37 2.40 -16.89
N VAL A 347 0.08 2.44 -16.54
CA VAL A 347 -0.49 3.50 -15.68
C VAL A 347 0.17 3.48 -14.30
N GLU A 348 0.30 2.31 -13.69
CA GLU A 348 0.99 2.13 -12.40
C GLU A 348 2.46 2.53 -12.51
N THR A 349 3.16 2.06 -13.54
CA THR A 349 4.57 2.40 -13.79
C THR A 349 4.79 3.91 -13.96
N LYS A 350 3.86 4.60 -14.66
CA LYS A 350 3.89 6.06 -14.81
C LYS A 350 3.66 6.74 -13.47
N TYR A 351 2.70 6.28 -12.68
CA TYR A 351 2.47 6.78 -11.32
C TYR A 351 3.73 6.64 -10.45
N ASP A 352 4.30 5.44 -10.36
CA ASP A 352 5.47 5.13 -9.53
C ASP A 352 6.68 5.96 -9.93
N SER A 353 6.90 6.12 -11.24
CA SER A 353 8.00 6.95 -11.76
C SER A 353 7.86 8.42 -11.37
N GLN A 354 6.63 8.95 -11.40
CA GLN A 354 6.36 10.32 -10.96
C GLN A 354 6.53 10.49 -9.44
N VAL A 355 6.04 9.53 -8.64
CA VAL A 355 6.24 9.52 -7.19
C VAL A 355 7.73 9.46 -6.86
N LYS A 356 8.48 8.60 -7.54
CA LYS A 356 9.94 8.47 -7.38
C LYS A 356 10.68 9.76 -7.73
N ALA A 357 10.31 10.42 -8.83
CA ALA A 357 10.87 11.71 -9.20
C ALA A 357 10.55 12.81 -8.15
N PHE A 358 9.32 12.82 -7.65
CA PHE A 358 8.92 13.72 -6.58
C PHE A 358 9.74 13.48 -5.30
N ARG A 359 9.92 12.22 -4.89
CA ARG A 359 10.78 11.86 -3.75
C ARG A 359 12.20 12.36 -3.93
N PHE A 360 12.81 12.18 -5.11
CA PHE A 360 14.15 12.69 -5.38
C PHE A 360 14.26 14.21 -5.21
N GLN A 361 13.24 14.97 -5.62
CA GLN A 361 13.18 16.41 -5.38
C GLN A 361 13.12 16.73 -3.87
N MET A 362 12.30 15.99 -3.12
CA MET A 362 12.11 16.24 -1.68
C MET A 362 13.41 15.99 -0.89
N GLN A 363 14.19 14.99 -1.28
CA GLN A 363 15.46 14.64 -0.63
C GLN A 363 16.54 15.72 -0.70
N GLY A 364 16.58 16.55 -1.75
CA GLY A 364 17.62 17.56 -1.94
C GLY A 364 17.56 18.74 -0.94
N ARG A 365 16.56 18.76 -0.05
CA ARG A 365 16.18 19.94 0.77
C ARG A 365 15.93 19.64 2.25
N LEU A 366 16.24 18.42 2.69
CA LEU A 366 15.98 17.99 4.06
C LEU A 366 17.08 18.51 4.99
N GLY A 367 16.78 19.67 5.57
CA GLY A 367 17.70 20.48 6.39
C GLY A 367 17.15 21.91 6.58
N ASP A 368 16.36 22.39 5.63
CA ASP A 368 15.70 23.70 5.71
C ASP A 368 14.44 23.68 6.61
N GLU A 369 14.11 24.83 7.19
CA GLU A 369 12.87 25.02 7.96
C GLU A 369 11.62 25.03 7.06
N LEU A 370 11.78 25.28 5.76
CA LEU A 370 10.70 25.36 4.77
C LEU A 370 10.93 24.34 3.65
N ILE A 371 10.24 23.21 3.75
CA ILE A 371 10.21 22.20 2.69
C ILE A 371 9.28 22.70 1.58
N ASP A 372 9.81 22.86 0.37
CA ASP A 372 9.07 23.29 -0.81
C ASP A 372 8.44 22.08 -1.54
N PHE A 373 7.11 22.00 -1.47
CA PHE A 373 6.26 21.00 -2.13
C PHE A 373 5.79 21.41 -3.54
N GLU A 374 6.37 22.47 -4.13
CA GLU A 374 6.14 22.83 -5.53
C GLU A 374 6.73 21.76 -6.46
N PHE A 375 5.87 20.85 -6.86
CA PHE A 375 6.10 19.83 -7.87
C PHE A 375 4.86 19.72 -8.74
N VAL A 376 5.05 19.69 -10.05
CA VAL A 376 3.99 19.51 -11.04
C VAL A 376 4.05 18.06 -11.50
N PHE A 377 2.97 17.32 -11.22
CA PHE A 377 2.76 15.98 -11.76
C PHE A 377 2.17 16.06 -13.17
N ASP A 378 2.56 15.12 -14.00
CA ASP A 378 1.85 14.77 -15.23
C ASP A 378 0.57 14.01 -14.88
N ASN A 379 -0.50 14.78 -14.82
CA ASN A 379 -1.85 14.31 -14.55
C ASN A 379 -2.50 13.62 -15.77
N ASP A 380 -1.84 13.62 -16.93
CA ASP A 380 -2.35 13.00 -18.15
C ASP A 380 -1.86 11.56 -18.29
N PHE A 381 -2.68 10.59 -17.87
CA PHE A 381 -2.40 9.17 -18.06
C PHE A 381 -2.80 8.65 -19.45
N LYS A 382 -2.85 9.50 -20.48
CA LYS A 382 -3.03 9.04 -21.86
C LYS A 382 -1.88 8.13 -22.26
N LEU A 383 -2.19 6.86 -22.48
CA LEU A 383 -1.27 5.83 -22.96
C LEU A 383 -1.50 5.50 -24.44
N GLU A 384 -2.16 6.38 -25.18
CA GLU A 384 -2.41 6.23 -26.62
C GLU A 384 -1.07 6.13 -27.39
N GLU A 385 -0.01 6.73 -26.85
CA GLU A 385 1.37 6.63 -27.36
C GLU A 385 1.98 5.22 -27.24
N PHE A 386 1.38 4.31 -26.46
CA PHE A 386 1.86 2.93 -26.28
C PHE A 386 1.00 1.90 -27.03
N THR A 387 0.06 2.37 -27.86
CA THR A 387 -0.82 1.49 -28.63
C THR A 387 -0.64 1.73 -30.13
N ASP A 388 -0.16 0.72 -30.86
CA ASP A 388 0.00 0.81 -32.32
C ASP A 388 -1.33 0.61 -33.09
N GLY A 389 -2.46 0.50 -32.38
CA GLY A 389 -3.78 0.29 -32.97
C GLY A 389 -4.00 -1.07 -33.64
N GLU A 390 -2.98 -1.94 -33.67
CA GLU A 390 -3.06 -3.30 -34.19
C GLU A 390 -3.37 -4.34 -33.10
N LEU A 391 -3.87 -5.51 -33.49
CA LEU A 391 -4.02 -6.67 -32.61
C LEU A 391 -2.66 -7.34 -32.33
N SER A 392 -1.64 -6.57 -31.97
CA SER A 392 -0.30 -7.08 -31.67
C SER A 392 -0.22 -7.57 -30.23
N ILE A 393 0.31 -8.79 -30.07
CA ILE A 393 0.66 -9.36 -28.77
C ILE A 393 2.17 -9.27 -28.66
N TYR A 394 2.64 -8.40 -27.77
CA TYR A 394 4.06 -8.30 -27.43
C TYR A 394 4.48 -9.52 -26.62
N ASN A 395 5.70 -9.97 -26.82
CA ASN A 395 6.30 -10.96 -25.92
C ASN A 395 6.84 -10.30 -24.64
N GLU A 396 7.17 -11.09 -23.63
CA GLU A 396 7.65 -10.59 -22.32
C GLU A 396 8.83 -9.62 -22.43
N THR A 397 9.74 -9.80 -23.40
CA THR A 397 10.89 -8.91 -23.60
C THR A 397 10.45 -7.56 -24.17
N GLU A 398 9.54 -7.58 -25.15
CA GLU A 398 8.96 -6.37 -25.75
C GLU A 398 8.10 -5.60 -24.73
N GLU A 399 7.33 -6.29 -23.89
CA GLU A 399 6.58 -5.66 -22.78
C GLU A 399 7.51 -4.99 -21.78
N ARG A 400 8.62 -5.66 -21.41
CA ARG A 400 9.62 -5.05 -20.52
C ARG A 400 10.26 -3.81 -21.14
N ILE A 401 10.47 -3.80 -22.45
CA ILE A 401 10.97 -2.61 -23.16
C ILE A 401 9.95 -1.48 -23.10
N LEU A 402 8.66 -1.75 -23.32
CA LEU A 402 7.59 -0.74 -23.19
C LEU A 402 7.52 -0.14 -21.79
N GLU A 403 7.66 -0.95 -20.74
CA GLU A 403 7.75 -0.47 -19.36
C GLU A 403 8.93 0.49 -19.18
N ILE A 404 10.12 0.15 -19.69
CA ILE A 404 11.31 1.00 -19.60
C ILE A 404 11.12 2.30 -20.37
N ILE A 405 10.57 2.24 -21.59
CA ILE A 405 10.21 3.44 -22.37
C ILE A 405 9.29 4.34 -21.55
N ASN A 406 8.23 3.77 -20.97
CA ASN A 406 7.26 4.51 -20.16
C ASN A 406 7.91 5.17 -18.94
N GLN A 407 8.81 4.46 -18.23
CA GLN A 407 9.57 5.02 -17.11
C GLN A 407 10.43 6.21 -17.55
N ILE A 408 11.28 6.04 -18.58
CA ILE A 408 12.18 7.10 -19.06
C ILE A 408 11.37 8.30 -19.55
N SER A 409 10.37 8.06 -20.40
CA SER A 409 9.48 9.12 -20.92
C SER A 409 8.79 9.89 -19.79
N THR A 410 8.40 9.21 -18.72
CA THR A 410 7.79 9.84 -17.54
C THR A 410 8.79 10.72 -16.79
N PHE A 411 10.01 10.23 -16.52
CA PHE A 411 11.04 11.04 -15.87
C PHE A 411 11.38 12.28 -16.70
N ILE A 412 11.51 12.16 -18.03
CA ILE A 412 11.76 13.29 -18.93
C ILE A 412 10.62 14.31 -18.85
N SER A 413 9.36 13.87 -18.94
CA SER A 413 8.20 14.75 -18.83
C SER A 413 8.18 15.50 -17.49
N VAL A 414 8.46 14.81 -16.39
CA VAL A 414 8.53 15.42 -15.05
C VAL A 414 9.63 16.48 -14.98
N ILE A 415 10.82 16.19 -15.53
CA ILE A 415 11.93 17.15 -15.58
C ILE A 415 11.51 18.41 -16.32
N ASP A 416 10.87 18.26 -17.48
CA ASP A 416 10.40 19.36 -18.31
C ASP A 416 9.31 20.20 -17.63
N MET A 417 8.41 19.56 -16.89
CA MET A 417 7.35 20.24 -16.13
C MET A 417 7.86 20.96 -14.87
N ASN A 418 9.06 20.63 -14.40
CA ASN A 418 9.65 21.16 -13.17
C ASN A 418 11.01 21.81 -13.42
N PRO A 419 11.09 22.87 -14.25
CA PRO A 419 12.34 23.52 -14.60
C PRO A 419 12.99 24.16 -13.35
N GLY A 420 14.32 24.08 -13.26
CA GLY A 420 15.10 24.67 -12.17
C GLY A 420 15.09 23.88 -10.85
N LYS A 421 14.50 22.68 -10.82
CA LYS A 421 14.63 21.73 -9.71
C LYS A 421 15.87 20.84 -9.92
N GLN A 422 16.33 20.17 -8.86
CA GLN A 422 17.48 19.26 -8.94
C GLN A 422 17.07 17.89 -9.47
N HIS A 423 17.54 17.53 -10.66
CA HIS A 423 17.16 16.29 -11.34
C HIS A 423 18.27 15.23 -11.43
N GLY A 424 19.44 15.48 -10.85
CA GLY A 424 20.61 14.58 -10.99
C GLY A 424 20.35 13.12 -10.58
N ARG A 425 19.44 12.85 -9.63
CA ARG A 425 19.00 11.48 -9.31
C ARG A 425 18.13 10.89 -10.42
N SER A 426 17.17 11.64 -10.94
CA SER A 426 16.34 11.26 -12.09
C SER A 426 17.21 10.99 -13.33
N ASP A 427 18.21 11.83 -13.60
CA ASP A 427 19.13 11.68 -14.74
C ASP A 427 19.94 10.37 -14.66
N ARG A 428 20.38 9.99 -13.45
CA ARG A 428 21.05 8.69 -13.21
C ARG A 428 20.11 7.51 -13.44
N VAL A 429 18.85 7.61 -13.01
CA VAL A 429 17.85 6.57 -13.25
C VAL A 429 17.57 6.44 -14.75
N ILE A 430 17.36 7.56 -15.45
CA ILE A 430 17.20 7.58 -16.91
C ILE A 430 18.38 6.88 -17.60
N SER A 431 19.61 7.22 -17.22
CA SER A 431 20.82 6.63 -17.82
C SER A 431 20.90 5.12 -17.61
N LYS A 432 20.58 4.64 -16.40
CA LYS A 432 20.56 3.21 -16.08
C LYS A 432 19.46 2.47 -16.85
N LEU A 433 18.27 3.05 -16.94
CA LEU A 433 17.15 2.50 -17.70
C LEU A 433 17.47 2.46 -19.20
N MET A 434 18.12 3.49 -19.74
CA MET A 434 18.53 3.51 -21.14
C MET A 434 19.55 2.40 -21.45
N THR A 435 20.50 2.15 -20.54
CA THR A 435 21.42 1.01 -20.68
C THR A 435 20.68 -0.34 -20.72
N GLN A 436 19.64 -0.49 -19.90
CA GLN A 436 18.79 -1.70 -19.92
C GLN A 436 17.96 -1.80 -21.21
N PHE A 437 17.41 -0.68 -21.68
CA PHE A 437 16.69 -0.60 -22.94
C PHE A 437 17.57 -1.07 -24.10
N GLU A 438 18.78 -0.52 -24.24
CA GLU A 438 19.72 -0.89 -25.30
C GLU A 438 20.06 -2.39 -25.26
N ALA A 439 20.37 -2.92 -24.07
CA ALA A 439 20.67 -4.34 -23.89
C ALA A 439 19.49 -5.25 -24.27
N LEU A 440 18.24 -4.86 -23.97
CA LEU A 440 17.06 -5.62 -24.33
C LEU A 440 16.71 -5.49 -25.82
N MET A 441 16.92 -4.32 -26.43
CA MET A 441 16.70 -4.09 -27.85
C MET A 441 17.61 -4.93 -28.75
N ASP A 442 18.81 -5.29 -28.26
CA ASP A 442 19.73 -6.21 -28.92
C ASP A 442 19.34 -7.69 -28.79
N SER A 443 18.34 -8.02 -27.96
CA SER A 443 17.87 -9.40 -27.79
C SER A 443 17.27 -9.96 -29.08
N PRO A 444 17.54 -11.24 -29.43
CA PRO A 444 16.92 -11.91 -30.57
C PRO A 444 15.42 -12.17 -30.37
N LEU A 445 14.88 -11.94 -29.16
CA LEU A 445 13.45 -12.06 -28.86
C LEU A 445 12.65 -10.83 -29.31
N VAL A 446 13.31 -9.71 -29.62
CA VAL A 446 12.64 -8.49 -30.06
C VAL A 446 12.48 -8.50 -31.57
N THR A 447 11.24 -8.39 -32.04
CA THR A 447 10.93 -8.46 -33.48
C THR A 447 11.35 -7.20 -34.22
N ASP A 448 11.70 -7.33 -35.51
CA ASP A 448 12.02 -6.16 -36.36
C ASP A 448 10.82 -5.20 -36.48
N ALA A 449 9.60 -5.73 -36.46
CA ALA A 449 8.38 -4.94 -36.45
C ALA A 449 8.28 -4.07 -35.18
N PHE A 450 8.57 -4.65 -34.01
CA PHE A 450 8.60 -3.89 -32.76
C PHE A 450 9.70 -2.83 -32.76
N LYS A 451 10.91 -3.16 -33.25
CA LYS A 451 12.02 -2.19 -33.33
C LYS A 451 11.72 -0.97 -34.19
N GLN A 452 10.85 -1.14 -35.19
CA GLN A 452 10.42 -0.11 -36.12
C GLN A 452 9.05 0.48 -35.77
N SER A 453 8.49 0.13 -34.60
CA SER A 453 7.20 0.64 -34.17
C SER A 453 7.24 2.15 -33.95
N GLN A 454 6.06 2.77 -34.00
CA GLN A 454 5.94 4.19 -33.73
C GLN A 454 6.35 4.51 -32.29
N VAL A 455 5.95 3.66 -31.32
CA VAL A 455 6.30 3.81 -29.91
C VAL A 455 7.81 3.90 -29.68
N VAL A 456 8.59 3.01 -30.32
CA VAL A 456 10.06 3.01 -30.18
C VAL A 456 10.66 4.25 -30.86
N THR A 457 10.15 4.62 -32.03
CA THR A 457 10.66 5.76 -32.80
C THR A 457 10.43 7.08 -32.05
N ASP A 458 9.21 7.30 -31.56
CA ASP A 458 8.83 8.51 -30.80
C ASP A 458 9.62 8.62 -29.50
N PHE A 459 9.81 7.49 -28.80
CA PHE A 459 10.64 7.44 -27.61
C PHE A 459 12.08 7.88 -27.87
N LEU A 460 12.71 7.34 -28.90
CA LEU A 460 14.11 7.67 -29.23
C LEU A 460 14.24 9.15 -29.59
N GLU A 461 13.29 9.72 -30.33
CA GLU A 461 13.26 11.15 -30.61
C GLU A 461 13.17 11.98 -29.33
N LYS A 462 12.23 11.65 -28.44
CA LYS A 462 12.06 12.32 -27.14
C LYS A 462 13.33 12.23 -26.28
N TYR A 463 13.98 11.08 -26.25
CA TYR A 463 15.23 10.88 -25.51
C TYR A 463 16.38 11.72 -26.10
N GLN A 464 16.50 11.79 -27.42
CA GLN A 464 17.50 12.65 -28.08
C GLN A 464 17.28 14.13 -27.80
N GLN A 465 16.02 14.59 -27.80
CA GLN A 465 15.69 15.96 -27.42
C GLN A 465 16.06 16.27 -25.97
N TYR A 466 15.89 15.30 -25.06
CA TYR A 466 16.30 15.43 -23.66
C TYR A 466 17.83 15.55 -23.52
N LEU A 467 18.62 14.74 -24.24
CA LEU A 467 20.09 14.83 -24.21
C LEU A 467 20.64 16.14 -24.78
N GLY A 468 19.86 16.86 -25.60
CA GLY A 468 20.24 18.14 -26.19
C GLY A 468 20.01 19.37 -25.30
N LYS A 469 19.37 19.20 -24.13
CA LYS A 469 19.12 20.24 -23.13
C LYS A 469 20.24 20.27 -22.09
#